data_AF-A0A3B9UBE8-F1
#
_entry.id   AF-A0A3B9UBE8-F1
#
_cell.length_a   1.000
_cell.length_b   1.000
_cell.length_c   1.000
_cell.angle_alpha   90.00
_cell.angle_beta   90.00
_cell.angle_gamma   90.00
#
_symmetry.space_group_name_H-M   'P 1'
#
loop_
_entity.id
_entity.type
_entity.pdbx_description
1 polymer ?
#
loop_
_entity_poly.entity_id
_entity_poly.type
_entity_poly.pdbx_seq_one_letter_code
_entity_poly.pdbx_strand_id
1 'polypeptide(L)'
;MKRLLALLRRSAQTITLPLFDGLSLYDVAIFFWKGIYEGAVTSRAASISFSFFLALFPGVIFVFTLIPFIPIEGFQHELFRLLRDVLPPNSFDAAYSTITDILTIKRGDLLGITVAAALFFATNGTLALIGNFGQTIHHLNVRGFWSQYLAAFWLTLALALLLIGGIAVLALGEVWIPTLIPGDNGIWLT
;
A
#
# COMPACT_ATOMS: atom_id res chain seq x y z
N MET A 1 -12.44 24.51 -29.12
CA MET A 1 -11.51 23.40 -28.82
C MET A 1 -10.23 23.42 -29.68
N LYS A 2 -10.31 23.39 -31.02
CA LYS A 2 -9.12 23.34 -31.91
C LYS A 2 -8.12 24.52 -31.75
N ARG A 3 -8.59 25.73 -31.44
CA ARG A 3 -7.73 26.91 -31.18
C ARG A 3 -6.94 26.81 -29.87
N LEU A 4 -7.53 26.22 -28.82
CA LEU A 4 -6.89 26.05 -27.52
C LEU A 4 -5.73 25.04 -27.61
N LEU A 5 -5.95 23.95 -28.35
CA LEU A 5 -4.92 22.96 -28.67
C LEU A 5 -3.76 23.55 -29.48
N ALA A 6 -4.04 24.46 -30.41
CA ALA A 6 -3.02 25.13 -31.20
C ALA A 6 -2.15 26.09 -30.37
N LEU A 7 -2.74 26.76 -29.37
CA LEU A 7 -2.01 27.64 -28.45
C LEU A 7 -1.13 26.84 -27.47
N LEU A 8 -1.67 25.77 -26.89
CA LEU A 8 -0.90 24.85 -26.03
C LEU A 8 0.27 24.22 -26.77
N ARG A 9 0.08 23.81 -28.04
CA ARG A 9 1.16 23.28 -28.88
C ARG A 9 2.27 24.31 -29.12
N ARG A 10 1.92 25.57 -29.40
CA ARG A 10 2.91 26.63 -29.63
C ARG A 10 3.71 26.97 -28.36
N SER A 11 3.06 27.07 -27.19
CA SER A 11 3.76 27.30 -25.92
C SER A 11 4.66 26.12 -25.52
N ALA A 12 4.22 24.88 -25.71
CA ALA A 12 5.03 23.69 -25.40
C ALA A 12 6.24 23.53 -26.34
N GLN A 13 6.19 24.11 -27.55
CA GLN A 13 7.31 24.12 -28.50
C GLN A 13 8.36 25.21 -28.22
N THR A 14 8.03 26.24 -27.43
CA THR A 14 8.96 27.34 -27.13
C THR A 14 9.82 27.09 -25.89
N ILE A 15 9.46 26.10 -25.06
CA ILE A 15 10.21 25.72 -23.87
C ILE A 15 11.14 24.55 -24.25
N THR A 16 12.37 24.88 -24.64
CA THR A 16 13.45 23.91 -24.86
C THR A 16 14.11 23.61 -23.52
N LEU A 17 14.16 22.34 -23.13
CA LEU A 17 14.81 21.93 -21.88
C LEU A 17 16.33 21.80 -22.10
N PRO A 18 17.18 22.46 -21.29
CA PRO A 18 18.63 22.49 -21.49
C PRO A 18 19.33 21.13 -21.32
N LEU A 19 18.61 20.08 -20.88
CA LEU A 19 19.14 18.74 -20.60
C LEU A 19 18.79 17.69 -21.68
N PHE A 20 17.89 17.99 -22.64
CA PHE A 20 17.35 17.02 -23.59
C PHE A 20 17.80 17.29 -25.05
N ASP A 21 19.08 17.61 -25.26
CA ASP A 21 19.68 17.83 -26.60
C ASP A 21 18.86 18.73 -27.54
N GLY A 22 18.21 19.76 -26.99
CA GLY A 22 17.40 20.72 -27.76
C GLY A 22 15.96 20.27 -28.09
N LEU A 23 15.49 19.16 -27.52
CA LEU A 23 14.08 18.74 -27.66
C LEU A 23 13.13 19.70 -26.95
N SER A 24 12.01 20.01 -27.60
CA SER A 24 10.95 20.80 -26.99
C SER A 24 10.15 19.98 -25.97
N LEU A 25 9.51 20.64 -25.01
CA LEU A 25 8.62 19.96 -24.05
C LEU A 25 7.51 19.16 -24.76
N TYR A 26 7.07 19.62 -25.92
CA TYR A 26 6.11 18.90 -26.77
C TYR A 26 6.67 17.59 -27.31
N ASP A 27 7.91 17.58 -27.78
CA ASP A 27 8.55 16.37 -28.31
C ASP A 27 8.75 15.35 -27.20
N VAL A 28 9.25 15.78 -26.04
CA VAL A 28 9.40 14.94 -24.84
C VAL A 28 8.05 14.34 -24.43
N ALA A 29 6.98 15.15 -24.38
CA ALA A 29 5.65 14.67 -24.01
C ALA A 29 5.09 13.63 -25.00
N ILE A 30 5.29 13.83 -26.30
CA ILE A 30 4.88 12.86 -27.33
C ILE A 30 5.70 11.59 -27.25
N PHE A 31 7.03 11.69 -27.16
CA PHE A 31 7.90 10.51 -27.03
C PHE A 31 7.60 9.73 -25.76
N PHE A 32 7.32 10.40 -24.65
CA PHE A 32 6.91 9.77 -23.39
C PHE A 32 5.57 9.05 -23.53
N TRP A 33 4.55 9.70 -24.09
CA TRP A 33 3.23 9.09 -24.26
C TRP A 33 3.27 7.91 -25.24
N LYS A 34 4.00 8.08 -26.35
CA LYS A 34 4.24 7.01 -27.33
C LYS A 34 5.01 5.85 -26.67
N GLY A 35 6.02 6.14 -25.85
CA GLY A 35 6.78 5.14 -25.10
C GLY A 35 5.94 4.39 -24.04
N ILE A 36 4.95 5.04 -23.41
CA ILE A 36 4.01 4.37 -22.50
C ILE A 36 3.02 3.48 -23.26
N TYR A 37 2.55 3.92 -24.43
CA TYR A 37 1.56 3.19 -25.21
C TYR A 37 2.18 2.00 -25.97
N GLU A 38 3.35 2.21 -26.58
CA GLU A 38 4.09 1.18 -27.33
C GLU A 38 4.93 0.30 -26.41
N GLY A 39 5.47 0.87 -25.32
CA GLY A 39 6.09 0.09 -24.27
C GLY A 39 5.03 -0.66 -23.50
N ALA A 40 5.26 -1.94 -23.20
CA ALA A 40 4.33 -2.78 -22.41
C ALA A 40 4.15 -2.31 -20.95
N VAL A 41 4.41 -1.04 -20.63
CA VAL A 41 4.34 -0.42 -19.30
C VAL A 41 2.99 -0.65 -18.65
N THR A 42 1.90 -0.51 -19.41
CA THR A 42 0.53 -0.76 -18.93
C THR A 42 0.33 -2.22 -18.52
N SER A 43 0.79 -3.17 -19.34
CA SER A 43 0.73 -4.61 -19.03
C SER A 43 1.61 -4.98 -17.84
N ARG A 44 2.83 -4.43 -17.76
CA ARG A 44 3.75 -4.60 -16.63
C ARG A 44 3.15 -4.07 -15.33
N ALA A 45 2.60 -2.86 -15.35
CA ALA A 45 1.90 -2.25 -14.21
C ALA A 45 0.68 -3.08 -13.79
N ALA A 46 -0.13 -3.57 -14.75
CA ALA A 46 -1.27 -4.43 -14.46
C ALA A 46 -0.86 -5.73 -13.76
N SER A 47 0.23 -6.38 -14.21
CA SER A 47 0.74 -7.60 -13.56
C SER A 47 1.20 -7.36 -12.12
N ILE A 48 1.90 -6.24 -11.86
CA ILE A 48 2.32 -5.85 -10.51
C ILE A 48 1.10 -5.62 -9.62
N SER A 49 0.12 -4.83 -10.09
CA SER A 49 -1.10 -4.55 -9.35
C SER A 49 -1.91 -5.80 -9.05
N PHE A 50 -2.01 -6.73 -10.01
CA PHE A 50 -2.69 -8.00 -9.82
C PHE A 50 -2.01 -8.86 -8.73
N SER A 51 -0.67 -8.95 -8.73
CA SER A 51 0.05 -9.68 -7.68
C SER A 51 -0.15 -9.08 -6.29
N PHE A 52 -0.13 -7.74 -6.15
CA PHE A 52 -0.44 -7.10 -4.87
C PHE A 52 -1.91 -7.26 -4.45
N PHE A 53 -2.84 -7.23 -5.42
CA PHE A 53 -4.25 -7.48 -5.16
C PHE A 53 -4.49 -8.90 -4.61
N LEU A 54 -3.81 -9.90 -5.15
CA LEU A 54 -3.87 -11.26 -4.61
C LEU A 54 -3.30 -11.35 -3.18
N ALA A 55 -2.25 -10.57 -2.87
CA ALA A 55 -1.69 -10.51 -1.51
C ALA A 55 -2.63 -9.85 -0.50
N LEU A 56 -3.58 -9.04 -0.96
CA LEU A 56 -4.54 -8.33 -0.10
C LEU A 56 -5.46 -9.32 0.64
N PHE A 57 -5.96 -10.37 -0.01
CA PHE A 57 -6.90 -11.29 0.65
C PHE A 57 -6.28 -12.00 1.87
N PRO A 58 -5.13 -12.69 1.76
CA PRO A 58 -4.49 -13.27 2.94
C PRO A 58 -4.03 -12.19 3.94
N GLY A 59 -3.64 -11.01 3.46
CA GLY A 59 -3.24 -9.88 4.31
C GLY A 59 -4.38 -9.36 5.20
N VAL A 60 -5.58 -9.19 4.65
CA VAL A 60 -6.76 -8.76 5.43
C VAL A 60 -7.15 -9.83 6.44
N ILE A 61 -7.14 -11.11 6.05
CA ILE A 61 -7.45 -12.20 6.98
C ILE A 61 -6.39 -12.27 8.08
N PHE A 62 -5.12 -12.08 7.76
CA PHE A 62 -4.04 -11.97 8.75
C PHE A 62 -4.34 -10.84 9.75
N VAL A 63 -4.68 -9.64 9.28
CA VAL A 63 -5.03 -8.52 10.16
C VAL A 63 -6.21 -8.88 11.06
N PHE A 64 -7.29 -9.43 10.53
CA PHE A 64 -8.45 -9.81 11.35
C PHE A 64 -8.16 -10.91 12.36
N THR A 65 -7.33 -11.89 11.99
CA THR A 65 -6.92 -12.95 12.94
C THR A 65 -5.96 -12.46 14.00
N LEU A 66 -5.25 -11.35 13.78
CA LEU A 66 -4.35 -10.73 14.75
C LEU A 66 -5.09 -9.93 15.83
N ILE A 67 -6.21 -9.28 15.48
CA ILE A 67 -7.03 -8.45 16.39
C ILE A 67 -7.28 -9.09 17.77
N PRO A 68 -7.79 -10.35 17.89
CA PRO A 68 -8.11 -10.95 19.19
C PRO A 68 -6.87 -11.28 20.04
N PHE A 69 -5.66 -11.21 19.47
CA PHE A 69 -4.40 -11.44 20.18
C PHE A 69 -3.82 -10.16 20.81
N ILE A 70 -4.36 -8.98 20.52
CA ILE A 70 -3.87 -7.71 21.06
C ILE A 70 -4.21 -7.63 22.57
N PRO A 71 -3.21 -7.63 23.47
CA PRO A 71 -3.43 -7.66 24.91
C PRO A 71 -3.59 -6.24 25.48
N ILE A 72 -4.58 -5.49 24.98
CA ILE A 72 -4.89 -4.13 25.46
C ILE A 72 -6.26 -4.17 26.15
N GLU A 73 -6.30 -3.75 27.42
CA GLU A 73 -7.55 -3.67 28.18
C GLU A 73 -8.53 -2.71 27.50
N GLY A 74 -9.80 -3.13 27.35
CA GLY A 74 -10.84 -2.30 26.73
C GLY A 74 -10.76 -2.15 25.20
N PHE A 75 -9.68 -2.58 24.53
CA PHE A 75 -9.50 -2.42 23.08
C PHE A 75 -10.65 -3.02 22.26
N GLN A 76 -11.09 -4.23 22.61
CA GLN A 76 -12.21 -4.88 21.92
C GLN A 76 -13.51 -4.07 22.06
N HIS A 77 -13.75 -3.48 23.24
CA HIS A 77 -14.95 -2.68 23.48
C HIS A 77 -14.92 -1.37 22.71
N GLU A 78 -13.77 -0.70 22.69
CA GLU A 78 -13.60 0.55 21.95
C GLU A 78 -13.71 0.32 20.43
N LEU A 79 -13.06 -0.73 19.92
CA LEU A 79 -13.18 -1.11 18.51
C LEU A 79 -14.62 -1.46 18.13
N PHE A 80 -15.33 -2.17 19.02
CA PHE A 80 -16.74 -2.49 18.82
C PHE A 80 -17.62 -1.23 18.76
N ARG A 81 -17.37 -0.26 19.65
CA ARG A 81 -18.06 1.03 19.68
C ARG A 81 -17.79 1.83 18.40
N LEU A 82 -16.54 1.92 17.96
CA LEU A 82 -16.16 2.57 16.70
C LEU A 82 -16.88 1.96 15.50
N LEU A 83 -16.96 0.63 15.43
CA LEU A 83 -17.69 -0.06 14.35
C LEU A 83 -19.19 0.24 14.38
N ARG A 84 -19.78 0.38 15.58
CA ARG A 84 -21.18 0.78 15.76
C ARG A 84 -21.46 2.21 15.30
N ASP A 85 -20.52 3.12 15.54
CA ASP A 85 -20.67 4.53 15.20
C ASP A 85 -20.46 4.79 13.70
N VAL A 86 -19.63 3.97 13.04
CA VAL A 86 -19.33 4.08 11.60
C VAL A 86 -20.39 3.39 10.72
N LEU A 87 -20.99 2.29 11.18
CA LEU A 87 -21.94 1.51 10.39
C LEU A 87 -23.39 1.97 10.60
N PRO A 88 -24.23 2.02 9.54
CA PRO A 88 -25.66 2.18 9.70
C PRO A 88 -26.25 1.08 10.60
N PRO A 89 -27.30 1.37 11.40
CA PRO A 89 -27.84 0.43 12.39
C PRO A 89 -28.17 -0.96 11.81
N ASN A 90 -28.87 -0.99 10.67
CA ASN A 90 -29.26 -2.25 10.02
C ASN A 90 -28.06 -3.09 9.55
N SER A 91 -26.98 -2.44 9.12
CA SER A 91 -25.74 -3.12 8.71
C SER A 91 -24.96 -3.64 9.90
N PHE A 92 -24.96 -2.88 11.00
CA PHE A 92 -24.32 -3.29 12.25
C PHE A 92 -25.01 -4.52 12.85
N ASP A 93 -26.34 -4.53 12.93
CA ASP A 93 -27.10 -5.66 13.47
C ASP A 93 -26.88 -6.94 12.63
N ALA A 94 -26.82 -6.79 11.30
CA ALA A 94 -26.53 -7.91 10.40
C ALA A 94 -25.10 -8.46 10.56
N ALA A 95 -24.13 -7.61 10.88
CA ALA A 95 -22.72 -7.99 11.02
C ALA A 95 -22.30 -8.28 12.48
N TYR A 96 -23.19 -8.07 13.46
CA TYR A 96 -22.89 -8.11 14.89
C TYR A 96 -22.16 -9.39 15.32
N SER A 97 -22.70 -10.55 14.92
CA SER A 97 -22.10 -11.85 15.26
C SER A 97 -20.72 -12.03 14.64
N THR A 98 -20.54 -11.59 13.39
CA THR A 98 -19.27 -11.69 12.68
C THR A 98 -18.21 -10.78 13.30
N ILE A 99 -18.59 -9.53 13.65
CA ILE A 99 -17.72 -8.59 14.35
C ILE A 99 -17.30 -9.18 15.70
N THR A 100 -18.26 -9.69 16.48
CA THR A 100 -18.00 -10.28 17.80
C THR A 100 -17.04 -11.46 17.69
N ASP A 101 -17.24 -12.34 16.71
CA ASP A 101 -16.36 -13.48 16.45
C ASP A 101 -14.93 -13.05 16.10
N ILE A 102 -14.78 -12.04 15.24
CA ILE A 102 -13.46 -11.48 14.86
C ILE A 102 -12.75 -10.90 16.08
N LEU A 103 -13.48 -10.22 16.97
CA LEU A 103 -12.90 -9.56 18.15
C LEU A 103 -12.52 -10.54 19.26
N THR A 104 -13.24 -11.65 19.42
CA THR A 104 -13.14 -12.51 20.62
C THR A 104 -12.49 -13.86 20.36
N ILE A 105 -12.66 -14.45 19.18
CA ILE A 105 -12.21 -15.83 18.89
C ILE A 105 -10.78 -15.81 18.35
N LYS A 106 -9.85 -16.38 19.12
CA LYS A 106 -8.45 -16.57 18.72
C LYS A 106 -8.30 -17.77 17.78
N ARG A 107 -8.08 -17.51 16.49
CA ARG A 107 -7.85 -18.55 15.46
C ARG A 107 -6.36 -18.68 15.13
N GLY A 108 -5.60 -19.31 16.01
CA GLY A 108 -4.14 -19.46 15.85
C GLY A 108 -3.72 -20.19 14.57
N ASP A 109 -4.42 -21.26 14.22
CA ASP A 109 -4.14 -22.04 13.00
C ASP A 109 -4.29 -21.18 11.74
N LEU A 110 -5.34 -20.37 11.71
CA LEU A 110 -5.62 -19.46 10.59
C LEU A 110 -4.60 -18.32 10.54
N LEU A 111 -4.16 -17.80 11.68
CA LEU A 111 -3.13 -16.76 11.76
C LEU A 111 -1.82 -17.24 11.12
N GLY A 112 -1.33 -18.43 11.48
CA GLY A 112 -0.08 -18.96 10.92
C GLY A 112 -0.16 -19.15 9.40
N ILE A 113 -1.25 -19.76 8.91
CA ILE A 113 -1.46 -20.02 7.48
C ILE A 113 -1.57 -18.69 6.70
N THR A 114 -2.29 -17.72 7.24
CA THR A 114 -2.52 -16.44 6.55
C THR A 114 -1.30 -15.54 6.56
N VAL A 115 -0.48 -15.55 7.61
CA VAL A 115 0.84 -14.89 7.62
C VAL A 115 1.74 -15.46 6.53
N ALA A 116 1.86 -16.79 6.46
CA ALA A 116 2.70 -17.44 5.46
C ALA A 116 2.22 -17.15 4.03
N ALA A 117 0.90 -17.24 3.80
CA ALA A 117 0.29 -16.92 2.52
C ALA A 117 0.48 -15.45 2.16
N ALA A 118 0.20 -14.50 3.07
CA ALA A 118 0.37 -13.07 2.85
C ALA A 118 1.82 -12.74 2.49
N LEU A 119 2.79 -13.28 3.22
CA LEU A 119 4.21 -13.07 2.95
C LEU A 119 4.61 -13.65 1.58
N PHE A 120 4.12 -14.84 1.24
CA PHE A 120 4.38 -15.46 -0.07
C PHE A 120 3.83 -14.61 -1.22
N PHE A 121 2.55 -14.21 -1.17
CA PHE A 121 1.93 -13.41 -2.23
C PHE A 121 2.52 -11.99 -2.30
N ALA A 122 2.80 -11.35 -1.16
CA ALA A 122 3.44 -10.04 -1.12
C ALA A 122 4.86 -10.10 -1.69
N THR A 123 5.63 -11.15 -1.38
CA THR A 123 6.97 -11.39 -1.95
C THR A 123 6.89 -11.53 -3.48
N ASN A 124 5.89 -12.23 -3.99
CA ASN A 124 5.67 -12.36 -5.44
C ASN A 124 5.30 -11.01 -6.09
N GLY A 125 4.52 -10.16 -5.41
CA GLY A 125 4.24 -8.79 -5.87
C GLY A 125 5.50 -7.93 -5.96
N THR A 126 6.33 -7.97 -4.92
CA THR A 126 7.63 -7.27 -4.90
C THR A 126 8.60 -7.84 -5.96
N LEU A 127 8.59 -9.15 -6.19
CA LEU A 127 9.37 -9.80 -7.24
C LEU A 127 8.94 -9.32 -8.64
N ALA A 128 7.63 -9.22 -8.88
CA ALA A 128 7.12 -8.67 -10.13
C ALA A 128 7.58 -7.22 -10.32
N LEU A 129 7.60 -6.40 -9.26
CA LEU A 129 8.10 -5.04 -9.30
C LEU A 129 9.60 -5.00 -9.65
N ILE A 130 10.43 -5.78 -8.95
CA ILE A 130 11.88 -5.88 -9.23
C ILE A 130 12.13 -6.36 -10.66
N GLY A 131 11.43 -7.41 -11.10
CA GLY A 131 11.59 -7.97 -12.44
C GLY A 131 11.19 -6.98 -13.55
N ASN A 132 10.08 -6.25 -13.37
CA ASN A 132 9.61 -5.28 -14.36
C ASN A 132 10.48 -4.02 -14.44
N PHE A 133 11.11 -3.60 -13.34
CA PHE A 133 12.08 -2.50 -13.33
C PHE A 133 13.46 -2.93 -13.83
N GLY A 134 13.88 -4.17 -13.60
CA GLY A 134 15.13 -4.72 -14.12
C GLY A 134 15.17 -4.92 -15.63
N GLN A 135 14.01 -4.95 -16.29
CA GLN A 135 13.87 -5.04 -17.76
C GLN A 135 14.15 -3.69 -18.43
N THR A 136 15.42 -3.28 -18.41
CA THR A 136 15.93 -2.09 -19.13
C THR A 136 16.43 -2.49 -20.52
N ILE A 137 16.32 -1.56 -21.48
CA ILE A 137 16.69 -1.73 -22.90
C ILE A 137 18.13 -2.27 -23.10
N HIS A 138 19.02 -2.02 -22.15
CA HIS A 138 20.37 -2.59 -22.14
C HIS A 138 20.38 -3.76 -21.17
N HIS A 139 20.44 -4.99 -21.71
CA HIS A 139 20.50 -6.28 -20.99
C HIS A 139 21.78 -6.42 -20.12
N LEU A 140 21.96 -5.54 -19.14
CA LEU A 140 23.10 -5.57 -18.24
C LEU A 140 22.73 -6.41 -17.01
N ASN A 141 23.33 -7.60 -16.95
CA ASN A 141 23.40 -8.48 -15.78
C ASN A 141 22.05 -9.04 -15.28
N VAL A 142 21.60 -10.15 -15.88
CA VAL A 142 20.47 -10.93 -15.39
C VAL A 142 20.86 -11.60 -14.08
N ARG A 143 20.56 -10.96 -12.94
CA ARG A 143 20.68 -11.58 -11.62
C ARG A 143 19.88 -12.88 -11.61
N GLY A 144 20.46 -13.96 -11.09
CA GLY A 144 19.78 -15.25 -11.01
C GLY A 144 18.46 -15.16 -10.24
N PHE A 145 17.48 -16.01 -10.61
CA PHE A 145 16.13 -16.03 -10.03
C PHE A 145 16.14 -15.98 -8.49
N TRP A 146 16.95 -16.82 -7.84
CA TRP A 146 17.06 -16.88 -6.38
C TRP A 146 17.59 -15.58 -5.76
N SER A 147 18.51 -14.88 -6.41
CA SER A 147 19.01 -13.60 -5.93
C SER A 147 17.93 -12.52 -5.99
N GLN A 148 17.12 -12.52 -7.05
CA GLN A 148 15.99 -11.59 -7.17
C GLN A 148 14.87 -11.93 -6.18
N TYR A 149 14.54 -13.21 -6.02
CA TYR A 149 13.54 -13.69 -5.07
C TYR A 149 13.93 -13.35 -3.63
N LEU A 150 15.18 -13.59 -3.25
CA LEU A 150 15.66 -13.28 -1.90
C LEU A 150 15.68 -11.77 -1.64
N ALA A 151 16.06 -10.97 -2.64
CA ALA A 151 15.96 -9.51 -2.56
C ALA A 151 14.50 -9.05 -2.40
N ALA A 152 13.58 -9.64 -3.16
CA ALA A 152 12.15 -9.37 -3.05
C ALA A 152 11.60 -9.72 -1.66
N PHE A 153 12.01 -10.87 -1.12
CA PHE A 153 11.61 -11.33 0.20
C PHE A 153 12.08 -10.38 1.30
N TRP A 154 13.37 -10.01 1.32
CA TRP A 154 13.90 -9.07 2.30
C TRP A 154 13.30 -7.68 2.18
N LEU A 155 13.08 -7.19 0.96
CA LEU A 155 12.41 -5.91 0.74
C LEU A 155 10.96 -5.95 1.24
N THR A 156 10.24 -7.04 0.97
CA THR A 156 8.86 -7.24 1.47
C THR A 156 8.83 -7.27 2.99
N LEU A 157 9.74 -8.00 3.62
CA LEU A 157 9.85 -8.08 5.08
C LEU A 157 10.20 -6.72 5.69
N ALA A 158 11.15 -5.99 5.10
CA ALA A 158 11.52 -4.65 5.54
C ALA A 158 10.36 -3.67 5.46
N LEU A 159 9.58 -3.69 4.36
CA LEU A 159 8.38 -2.87 4.20
C LEU A 159 7.30 -3.24 5.22
N ALA A 160 7.09 -4.53 5.48
CA ALA A 160 6.13 -5.00 6.48
C ALA A 160 6.53 -4.55 7.90
N LEU A 161 7.81 -4.69 8.26
CA LEU A 161 8.31 -4.23 9.56
C LEU A 161 8.24 -2.71 9.70
N LEU A 162 8.52 -1.96 8.64
CA LEU A 162 8.39 -0.50 8.64
C LEU A 162 6.93 -0.08 8.85
N LEU A 163 5.99 -0.76 8.18
CA LEU A 163 4.55 -0.52 8.36
C LEU A 163 4.09 -0.83 9.79
N ILE A 164 4.46 -1.99 10.33
CA ILE A 164 4.14 -2.37 11.72
C ILE A 164 4.77 -1.39 12.70
N GLY A 165 6.04 -1.01 12.48
CA GLY A 165 6.75 -0.02 13.28
C GLY A 165 6.06 1.35 13.25
N GLY A 166 5.60 1.79 12.08
CA GLY A 166 4.84 3.03 11.93
C GLY A 166 3.52 3.00 12.72
N ILE A 167 2.77 1.91 12.63
CA ILE A 167 1.53 1.73 13.40
C ILE A 167 1.84 1.71 14.91
N ALA A 168 2.90 1.02 15.33
CA ALA A 168 3.31 0.98 16.73
C ALA A 168 3.70 2.37 17.25
N VAL A 169 4.42 3.18 16.47
CA VAL A 169 4.76 4.56 16.83
C VAL A 169 3.50 5.41 16.98
N LEU A 170 2.53 5.29 16.07
CA LEU A 170 1.25 6.01 16.18
C LEU A 170 0.50 5.62 17.46
N ALA A 171 0.40 4.32 17.74
CA ALA A 171 -0.28 3.81 18.95
C ALA A 171 0.42 4.24 20.25
N LEU A 172 1.76 4.22 20.29
CA LEU A 172 2.52 4.70 21.43
C LEU A 172 2.40 6.22 21.59
N GLY A 173 2.30 6.97 20.49
CA GLY A 173 2.06 8.42 20.53
C GLY A 173 0.81 8.76 21.34
N GLU A 174 -0.29 8.04 21.13
CA GLU A 174 -1.55 8.23 21.86
C GLU A 174 -1.41 8.01 23.37
N VAL A 175 -0.59 7.03 23.79
CA VAL A 175 -0.37 6.72 25.20
C VAL A 175 0.62 7.69 25.87
N TRP A 176 1.68 8.08 25.16
CA TRP A 176 2.80 8.83 25.75
C TRP A 176 2.58 10.34 25.74
N ILE A 177 1.96 10.91 24.70
CA ILE A 177 1.74 12.36 24.59
C ILE A 177 0.97 12.92 25.80
N PRO A 178 -0.12 12.30 26.29
CA PRO A 178 -0.84 12.78 27.47
C PRO A 178 0.01 12.78 28.75
N THR A 179 1.00 11.88 28.87
CA THR A 179 1.89 11.83 30.05
C THR A 179 2.97 12.90 30.03
N LEU A 180 3.39 13.35 28.84
CA LEU A 180 4.43 14.36 28.65
C LEU A 180 3.90 15.78 28.73
N ILE A 181 2.59 15.97 28.47
CA ILE A 181 1.88 17.23 28.63
C ILE A 181 0.77 17.04 29.67
N PRO A 182 1.10 17.05 30.98
CA PRO A 182 0.08 16.98 32.01
C PRO A 182 -0.66 18.32 32.07
N GLY A 183 -1.80 18.43 31.39
CA GLY A 183 -2.60 19.65 31.39
C GLY A 183 -3.75 19.76 30.40
N ASP A 184 -3.84 18.90 29.37
CA ASP A 184 -5.00 18.92 28.47
C ASP A 184 -5.99 17.80 28.81
N ASN A 185 -6.91 18.10 29.71
CA ASN A 185 -8.03 17.24 30.09
C ASN A 185 -9.15 17.25 29.03
N GLY A 186 -8.83 17.38 27.74
CA GLY A 186 -9.81 17.29 26.66
C GLY A 186 -10.95 18.30 26.77
N ILE A 187 -10.72 19.48 27.37
CA ILE A 187 -11.67 20.59 27.34
C ILE A 187 -11.15 21.63 26.33
N TRP A 188 -11.14 21.25 25.06
CA TRP A 188 -11.16 22.20 23.97
C TRP A 188 -12.33 21.82 23.08
N LEU A 189 -13.32 22.71 22.99
CA LEU A 189 -14.59 22.63 22.25
C LEU A 189 -15.81 22.09 23.05
N THR A 190 -16.35 22.96 23.92
CA THR A 190 -17.79 23.26 23.85
C THR A 190 -18.09 24.01 22.56
#